data_AF-A0AAF0PVR2-F1
#
_entry.id   AF-A0AAF0PVR2-F1
#
_cell.length_a   1.000
_cell.length_b   1.000
_cell.length_c   1.000
_cell.angle_alpha   90.00
_cell.angle_beta   90.00
_cell.angle_gamma   90.00
#
_symmetry.space_group_name_H-M   'P 1'
#
loop_
_entity.id
_entity.type
_entity.pdbx_description
1 polymer ?
#
loop_
_entity_poly.entity_id
_entity_poly.type
_entity_poly.pdbx_seq_one_letter_code
_entity_poly.pdbx_strand_id
1 'polypeptide(L)'
;MLKKRYANVIMKSQKQVLGKAFDEKKMKKKTALWEKQLQEEKVKSREKDREAARITIASVKRTVNFGDGLQAERDLMSIIDGSKWIVN
;
A
#
# COMPACT_ATOMS: atom_id res chain seq x y z
N MET A 1 2.32 8.07 -4.38
CA MET A 1 3.17 9.29 -4.29
C MET A 1 2.47 10.50 -3.66
N LEU A 2 1.14 10.52 -3.54
CA LEU A 2 0.37 11.68 -3.05
C LEU A 2 0.64 12.03 -1.56
N LYS A 3 0.70 11.04 -0.67
CA LYS A 3 0.93 11.27 0.79
C LYS A 3 2.29 11.92 1.10
N LYS A 4 3.36 11.61 0.34
CA LYS A 4 4.67 12.29 0.47
C LYS A 4 4.59 13.76 0.06
N ARG A 5 3.83 14.07 -0.99
CA ARG A 5 3.62 15.46 -1.44
C ARG A 5 2.91 16.27 -0.34
N TYR A 6 1.90 15.70 0.31
CA TYR A 6 1.22 16.32 1.45
C TYR A 6 2.16 16.59 2.63
N ALA A 7 3.00 15.63 3.02
CA ALA A 7 3.96 15.84 4.10
C ALA A 7 4.92 17.02 3.81
N ASN A 8 5.35 17.16 2.56
CA ASN A 8 6.23 18.24 2.13
C ASN A 8 5.53 19.60 2.12
N VAL A 9 4.25 19.64 1.72
CA VAL A 9 3.41 20.86 1.78
C VAL A 9 3.20 21.28 3.24
N ILE A 10 2.80 20.35 4.12
CA ILE A 10 2.61 20.61 5.55
C ILE A 10 3.87 21.18 6.18
N MET A 11 5.04 20.59 5.88
CA MET A 11 6.32 21.06 6.39
C MET A 11 6.64 22.48 5.93
N LYS A 12 6.42 22.80 4.64
CA LYS A 12 6.63 24.16 4.11
C LYS A 12 5.67 25.17 4.74
N SER A 13 4.40 24.84 4.87
CA SER A 13 3.40 25.68 5.53
C SER A 13 3.74 25.95 7.00
N GLN A 14 4.18 24.92 7.73
CA GLN A 14 4.59 25.08 9.13
C GLN A 14 5.86 25.91 9.28
N LYS A 15 6.82 25.80 8.35
CA LYS A 15 8.01 26.66 8.32
C LYS A 15 7.65 28.12 8.04
N GLN A 16 6.64 28.36 7.19
CA GLN A 16 6.14 29.70 6.89
C GLN A 16 5.40 30.32 8.08
N VAL A 17 4.60 29.54 8.81
CA VAL A 17 3.83 30.02 9.98
C VAL A 17 4.73 30.23 11.21
N LEU A 18 5.66 29.30 11.48
CA LEU A 18 6.48 29.34 12.70
C LEU A 18 7.79 30.12 12.53
N GLY A 19 8.24 30.37 11.29
CA GLY A 19 9.43 31.16 11.00
C GLY A 19 10.66 30.70 11.80
N LYS A 20 11.18 31.57 12.68
CA LYS A 20 12.36 31.29 13.54
C LYS A 20 12.10 30.25 14.64
N ALA A 21 10.84 30.05 15.04
CA ALA A 21 10.45 29.04 16.03
C ALA A 21 10.28 27.63 15.43
N PHE A 22 10.53 27.47 14.12
CA PHE A 22 10.41 26.19 13.45
C PHE A 22 11.59 25.26 13.77
N ASP A 23 11.30 24.18 14.52
CA ASP A 23 12.29 23.13 14.77
C ASP A 23 12.33 22.13 13.60
N GLU A 24 13.25 22.39 12.68
CA GLU A 24 13.47 21.57 11.49
C GLU A 24 13.91 20.13 11.84
N LYS A 25 14.64 19.93 12.94
CA LYS A 25 15.11 18.61 13.37
C LYS A 25 13.95 17.76 13.87
N LYS A 26 13.04 18.35 14.66
CA LYS A 26 11.83 17.68 15.15
C LYS A 26 10.87 17.32 14.02
N MET A 27 10.71 18.21 13.04
CA MET A 27 9.84 17.95 11.89
C MET A 27 10.37 16.86 10.98
N LYS A 28 11.68 16.84 10.68
CA LYS A 28 12.29 15.75 9.89
C LYS A 28 12.10 14.38 10.55
N LYS A 29 12.24 14.28 11.88
CA LYS A 29 11.95 13.04 12.62
C LYS A 29 10.48 12.61 12.47
N LYS A 30 9.55 13.56 12.54
CA LYS A 30 8.11 13.28 12.39
C LYS A 30 7.76 12.80 10.99
N THR A 31 8.34 13.41 9.95
CA THR A 31 8.17 12.98 8.56
C THR A 31 8.72 11.58 8.32
N ALA A 32 9.91 11.26 8.87
CA ALA A 32 10.49 9.93 8.77
C ALA A 32 9.61 8.86 9.46
N LEU A 33 9.02 9.19 10.61
CA LEU A 33 8.09 8.31 11.32
C LEU A 33 6.84 8.03 10.48
N TRP A 34 6.23 9.07 9.90
CA TRP A 34 5.07 8.90 9.02
C TRP A 34 5.38 8.08 7.78
N GLU A 35 6.57 8.24 7.21
CA GLU A 35 6.98 7.46 6.05
C GLU A 35 7.17 5.97 6.39
N LYS A 36 7.72 5.68 7.58
CA LYS A 36 7.83 4.31 8.09
C LYS A 36 6.45 3.69 8.34
N GLN A 37 5.55 4.41 8.99
CA GLN A 37 4.16 3.97 9.21
C GLN A 37 3.43 3.70 7.89
N LEU A 38 3.63 4.55 6.88
CA LEU A 38 3.02 4.36 5.57
C LEU A 38 3.57 3.12 4.83
N GLN A 39 4.87 2.86 4.95
CA GLN A 39 5.49 1.63 4.44
C GLN A 39 4.89 0.40 5.11
N GLU A 40 4.81 0.38 6.44
CA GLU A 40 4.24 -0.72 7.21
C GLU A 40 2.76 -0.95 6.87
N GLU A 41 1.97 0.12 6.73
CA GLU A 41 0.55 0.03 6.33
C GLU A 41 0.39 -0.56 4.92
N LYS A 42 1.26 -0.17 3.98
CA LYS A 42 1.27 -0.71 2.61
C LYS A 42 1.71 -2.18 2.57
N VAL A 43 2.62 -2.59 3.44
CA VAL A 43 3.02 -4.00 3.57
C VAL A 43 1.87 -4.82 4.17
N LYS A 44 1.25 -4.33 5.25
CA LYS A 44 0.07 -4.98 5.87
C LYS A 44 -1.11 -5.10 4.91
N SER A 45 -1.38 -4.07 4.09
CA SER A 45 -2.46 -4.16 3.09
C SER A 45 -2.16 -5.24 2.06
N ARG A 46 -0.92 -5.31 1.57
CA ARG A 46 -0.49 -6.37 0.64
C ARG A 46 -0.57 -7.77 1.23
N GLU A 47 -0.26 -7.93 2.52
CA GLU A 47 -0.42 -9.21 3.21
C GLU A 47 -1.90 -9.62 3.30
N LYS A 48 -2.79 -8.68 3.61
CA LYS A 48 -4.25 -8.92 3.59
C LYS A 48 -4.75 -9.30 2.20
N ASP A 49 -4.31 -8.60 1.17
CA ASP A 49 -4.69 -8.90 -0.22
C ASP A 49 -4.20 -10.30 -0.64
N ARG A 50 -2.99 -10.69 -0.21
CA ARG A 50 -2.46 -12.04 -0.44
C ARG A 50 -3.23 -13.12 0.30
N GLU A 51 -3.66 -12.86 1.53
CA GLU A 51 -4.44 -13.82 2.31
C GLU A 51 -5.85 -13.98 1.71
N ALA A 52 -6.48 -12.88 1.31
CA ALA A 52 -7.75 -12.91 0.58
C ALA A 52 -7.64 -13.68 -0.74
N ALA A 53 -6.53 -13.51 -1.48
CA ALA A 53 -6.24 -14.28 -2.67
C ALA A 53 -6.13 -15.78 -2.37
N ARG A 54 -5.39 -16.18 -1.33
CA ARG A 54 -5.27 -17.59 -0.92
C ARG A 54 -6.61 -18.22 -0.56
N ILE A 55 -7.44 -17.49 0.20
CA ILE A 55 -8.78 -17.95 0.58
C ILE A 55 -9.65 -18.14 -0.68
N THR A 56 -9.60 -17.18 -1.61
CA THR A 56 -10.34 -17.24 -2.87
C THR A 56 -9.89 -18.42 -3.72
N ILE A 57 -8.58 -18.64 -3.86
CA ILE A 57 -7.99 -19.79 -4.54
C ILE A 57 -8.48 -21.11 -3.92
N ALA A 58 -8.39 -21.24 -2.60
CA ALA A 58 -8.83 -22.44 -1.89
C ALA A 58 -10.35 -22.67 -2.03
N SER A 59 -11.14 -21.59 -2.07
CA SER A 59 -12.57 -21.67 -2.33
C SER A 59 -12.85 -22.16 -3.75
N VAL A 60 -12.21 -21.57 -4.76
CA VAL A 60 -12.33 -21.98 -6.16
C VAL A 60 -11.97 -23.46 -6.34
N LYS A 61 -10.85 -23.91 -5.76
CA LYS A 61 -10.45 -25.33 -5.75
C LYS A 61 -11.49 -26.28 -5.16
N ARG A 62 -12.27 -25.86 -4.16
CA ARG A 62 -13.34 -26.70 -3.58
C ARG A 62 -14.61 -26.73 -4.43
N THR A 63 -14.84 -25.69 -5.23
CA THR A 63 -16.13 -25.49 -5.91
C THR A 63 -16.08 -25.89 -7.40
N VAL A 64 -14.86 -26.04 -7.96
CA VAL A 64 -14.64 -26.22 -9.40
C VAL A 64 -13.93 -27.54 -9.67
N ASN A 65 -14.37 -28.30 -10.68
CA ASN A 65 -13.75 -29.56 -11.09
C ASN A 65 -12.29 -29.36 -11.53
N PHE A 66 -11.41 -30.32 -11.25
CA PHE A 66 -9.94 -30.21 -11.30
C PHE A 66 -9.33 -29.60 -12.59
N GLY A 67 -10.00 -29.70 -13.75
CA GLY A 67 -9.55 -29.07 -15.02
C GLY A 67 -9.77 -27.56 -15.07
N ASP A 68 -10.90 -27.08 -14.55
CA ASP A 68 -11.28 -25.66 -14.55
C ASP A 68 -10.67 -24.89 -13.36
N GLY A 69 -10.32 -25.60 -12.28
CA GLY A 69 -9.70 -25.01 -11.09
C GLY A 69 -8.31 -24.42 -11.34
N LEU A 70 -7.49 -25.05 -12.20
CA LEU A 70 -6.17 -24.54 -12.58
C LEU A 70 -6.25 -23.28 -13.44
N GLN A 71 -7.24 -23.19 -14.32
CA GLN A 71 -7.49 -22.00 -15.14
C GLN A 71 -7.96 -20.83 -14.27
N ALA A 72 -8.91 -21.07 -13.36
CA ALA A 72 -9.42 -20.05 -12.45
C ALA A 72 -8.34 -19.52 -11.47
N GLU A 73 -7.40 -20.35 -11.03
CA GLU A 73 -6.23 -19.89 -10.26
C GLU A 73 -5.30 -18.98 -11.06
N ARG A 74 -5.05 -19.35 -12.32
CA ARG A 74 -4.18 -18.57 -13.21
C ARG A 74 -4.78 -17.21 -13.55
N ASP A 75 -6.10 -17.17 -13.76
CA ASP A 75 -6.82 -15.94 -14.05
C ASP A 75 -6.89 -15.05 -12.81
N LEU A 76 -7.15 -15.61 -11.63
CA LEU A 76 -7.13 -14.86 -10.37
C LEU A 76 -5.73 -14.29 -10.07
N MET A 77 -4.67 -15.08 -10.23
CA MET A 77 -3.30 -14.57 -10.09
C MET A 77 -3.02 -13.45 -11.08
N SER A 78 -3.48 -13.58 -12.32
CA SER A 78 -3.32 -12.54 -13.35
C SER A 78 -4.07 -11.25 -13.02
N ILE A 79 -5.23 -11.32 -12.38
CA ILE A 79 -5.99 -10.16 -11.89
C ILE A 79 -5.26 -9.49 -10.71
N ILE A 80 -4.73 -10.27 -9.78
CA ILE A 80 -3.97 -9.78 -8.63
C ILE A 80 -2.64 -9.12 -9.08
N ASP A 81 -1.92 -9.74 -10.02
CA ASP A 81 -0.69 -9.17 -10.58
C ASP A 81 -0.95 -8.02 -11.56
N GLY A 82 -2.05 -8.06 -12.32
CA GLY A 82 -2.48 -6.99 -13.24
C GLY A 82 -2.82 -5.67 -12.53
N SER A 83 -3.23 -5.75 -11.26
CA SER A 83 -3.43 -4.59 -10.37
C SER A 83 -2.15 -3.77 -10.14
N LYS A 84 -0.98 -4.30 -10.52
CA LYS A 84 0.32 -3.60 -10.49
C LYS A 84 0.48 -2.55 -11.60
N TRP A 85 -0.29 -2.65 -12.70
CA TRP A 85 -0.17 -1.77 -13.88
C TRP A 85 -1.15 -0.59 -13.91
N ILE A 86 -2.21 -0.60 -13.09
CA ILE A 86 -3.23 0.48 -13.07
C ILE A 86 -2.83 1.68 -12.19
N VAL A 87 -1.68 1.60 -11.50
CA VAL A 87 -1.16 2.70 -10.69
C VAL A 87 0.23 3.09 -11.18
N ASN A 88 0.29 3.75 -12.34
CA ASN A 88 1.39 4.64 -12.69
C ASN A 88 0.85 5.93 -13.28
#